data_AF-A0A7N2LBN6-F1
#
_entry.id   AF-A0A7N2LBN6-F1
#
_cell.length_a   1.000
_cell.length_b   1.000
_cell.length_c   1.000
_cell.angle_alpha   90.00
_cell.angle_beta   90.00
_cell.angle_gamma   90.00
#
_symmetry.space_group_name_H-M   'P 1'
#
loop_
_entity.id
_entity.type
_entity.pdbx_description
1 polymer ?
#
loop_
_entity_poly.entity_id
_entity_poly.type
_entity_poly.pdbx_seq_one_letter_code
_entity_poly.pdbx_strand_id
1 'polypeptide(L)'
;MSTPKMLKVLVASLAAFPLLVTLTLVLQNPPTNRIGEVFEASALENAAHNVTSFNAGENIVVRVLTLTSAFLYALLTNRVLLVDQGKDMTDLFCEPFPEKSWVLPVDFPLKETFKILSQYFPHSYGNMLKKNISNTSTVSLPSYLYLHLAHDYDDQDKHFLCDQDQTLLSRVPWLIMKSDLYFVPSLFLMPSFEQELSKLFPHKDTVFHHLGRYLFHPSNHVWGLITRYYQAYLAKADERIGIQIRNFDTRPGPFQYVIDQVLACTLKYKVLPQVDWKRTIVTQSEKANLKAILITSLSSRYFENVRNMYWEHPTVNGDVVEVFQPSQEQFQHTKNRLHNNKAWAEMYLLSLTDVSVTSAWSTFGYVAQGLGGLKPWILYKSDNQTTPNPPCRQAMSMEPCFHAPPLYDCKTKKGIDNGALVPHVRHCEDMSWGLKLVDNHDEL
;
A
#
# COMPACT_ATOMS: atom_id res chain seq x y z
N MET A 1 15.93 -57.41 18.13
CA MET A 1 15.35 -56.61 17.02
C MET A 1 14.09 -55.93 17.51
N SER A 2 13.90 -54.66 17.12
CA SER A 2 12.72 -53.79 17.28
C SER A 2 12.49 -53.09 18.63
N THR A 3 13.07 -51.90 18.82
CA THR A 3 12.45 -50.79 19.58
C THR A 3 12.94 -49.35 19.21
N PRO A 4 13.30 -48.97 17.96
CA PRO A 4 13.54 -47.55 17.65
C PRO A 4 12.26 -46.77 17.26
N LYS A 5 11.08 -47.42 17.19
CA LYS A 5 9.83 -46.77 16.78
C LYS A 5 9.08 -46.06 17.93
N MET A 6 9.09 -46.60 19.15
CA MET A 6 8.37 -45.97 20.27
C MET A 6 8.99 -44.64 20.72
N LEU A 7 10.32 -44.52 20.69
CA LEU A 7 11.00 -43.29 21.10
C LEU A 7 10.75 -42.13 20.12
N LYS A 8 10.63 -42.41 18.82
CA LYS A 8 10.26 -41.40 17.81
C LYS A 8 8.82 -40.90 17.95
N VAL A 9 7.90 -41.77 18.36
CA VAL A 9 6.50 -41.39 18.64
C VAL A 9 6.43 -40.53 19.89
N LEU A 10 7.14 -40.90 20.97
CA LEU A 10 7.16 -40.12 22.21
C LEU A 10 7.73 -38.70 21.99
N VAL A 11 8.83 -38.57 21.21
CA VAL A 11 9.46 -37.28 20.91
C VAL A 11 8.58 -36.41 20.00
N ALA A 12 7.87 -37.02 19.03
CA ALA A 12 6.90 -36.29 18.21
C ALA A 12 5.69 -35.81 19.04
N SER A 13 5.22 -36.59 20.01
CA SER A 13 4.15 -36.20 20.93
C SER A 13 4.58 -35.08 21.88
N LEU A 14 5.83 -35.08 22.35
CA LEU A 14 6.40 -34.02 23.20
C LEU A 14 6.64 -32.70 22.46
N ALA A 15 6.90 -32.75 21.14
CA ALA A 15 7.04 -31.54 20.31
C ALA A 15 5.70 -30.97 19.83
N ALA A 16 4.67 -31.82 19.68
CA ALA A 16 3.33 -31.39 19.25
C ALA A 16 2.51 -30.79 20.40
N PHE A 17 2.78 -31.18 21.65
CA PHE A 17 2.01 -30.73 22.82
C PHE A 17 2.11 -29.21 23.08
N PRO A 18 3.30 -28.57 23.03
CA PRO A 18 3.41 -27.12 23.18
C PRO A 18 2.72 -26.37 22.05
N LEU A 19 2.75 -26.93 20.83
CA LEU A 19 2.14 -26.37 19.61
C LEU A 19 0.61 -26.46 19.65
N LEU A 20 0.06 -27.56 20.17
CA LEU A 20 -1.37 -27.67 20.45
C LEU A 20 -1.78 -26.72 21.57
N VAL A 21 -1.00 -26.62 22.66
CA VAL A 21 -1.34 -25.75 23.79
C VAL A 21 -1.28 -24.27 23.38
N THR A 22 -0.31 -23.83 22.57
CA THR A 22 -0.28 -22.47 22.02
C THR A 22 -1.42 -22.23 21.05
N LEU A 23 -1.75 -23.19 20.17
CA LEU A 23 -2.90 -23.06 19.28
C LEU A 23 -4.22 -23.00 20.06
N THR A 24 -4.36 -23.78 21.15
CA THR A 24 -5.55 -23.79 22.00
C THR A 24 -5.65 -22.50 22.83
N LEU A 25 -4.53 -21.95 23.31
CA LEU A 25 -4.49 -20.65 23.99
C LEU A 25 -4.81 -19.49 23.04
N VAL A 26 -4.35 -19.54 21.78
CA VAL A 26 -4.69 -18.56 20.74
C VAL A 26 -6.16 -18.65 20.33
N LEU A 27 -6.75 -19.85 20.34
CA LEU A 27 -8.18 -20.06 20.05
C LEU A 27 -9.10 -19.75 21.25
N GLN A 28 -8.62 -19.92 22.49
CA GLN A 28 -9.38 -19.62 23.71
C GLN A 28 -9.29 -18.14 24.12
N ASN A 29 -8.19 -17.46 23.82
CA ASN A 29 -8.01 -16.02 23.97
C ASN A 29 -7.62 -15.41 22.61
N PRO A 30 -8.56 -15.32 21.64
CA PRO A 30 -8.28 -14.56 20.44
C PRO A 30 -7.89 -13.13 20.87
N PRO A 31 -6.84 -12.53 20.27
CA PRO A 31 -6.58 -11.12 20.51
C PRO A 31 -7.87 -10.38 20.21
N THR A 32 -8.45 -9.75 21.24
CA THR A 32 -9.75 -9.07 21.14
C THR A 32 -9.67 -8.09 20.00
N ASN A 33 -10.24 -8.47 18.86
CA ASN A 33 -10.23 -7.69 17.64
C ASN A 33 -11.32 -6.64 17.78
N ARG A 34 -11.14 -5.71 18.73
CA ARG A 34 -12.07 -4.60 19.00
C ARG A 34 -12.36 -3.81 17.73
N ILE A 35 -11.40 -3.78 16.80
CA ILE A 35 -11.51 -3.19 15.49
C ILE A 35 -12.54 -3.94 14.62
N GLY A 36 -12.50 -5.28 14.56
CA GLY A 36 -13.44 -6.10 13.78
C GLY A 36 -14.88 -6.05 14.28
N GLU A 37 -15.07 -6.12 15.60
CA GLU A 37 -16.42 -6.06 16.22
C GLU A 37 -17.05 -4.65 16.11
N VAL A 38 -16.25 -3.59 16.16
CA VAL A 38 -16.71 -2.21 15.96
C VAL A 38 -17.05 -1.95 14.47
N PHE A 39 -16.31 -2.55 13.53
CA PHE A 39 -16.59 -2.44 12.10
C PHE A 39 -17.87 -3.18 11.66
N GLU A 40 -18.18 -4.34 12.24
CA GLU A 40 -19.43 -5.06 11.95
C GLU A 40 -20.67 -4.30 12.48
N ALA A 41 -20.60 -3.73 13.68
CA ALA A 41 -21.74 -3.04 14.29
C ALA A 41 -22.08 -1.70 13.60
N SER A 42 -21.07 -0.90 13.23
CA SER A 42 -21.26 0.42 12.61
C SER A 42 -21.74 0.36 11.14
N ALA A 43 -21.33 -0.67 10.40
CA ALA A 43 -21.68 -0.82 8.98
C ALA A 43 -23.09 -1.37 8.74
N LEU A 44 -23.72 -2.02 9.72
CA LEU A 44 -24.98 -2.75 9.53
C LEU A 44 -26.23 -2.02 10.03
N GLU A 45 -26.14 -1.06 10.96
CA GLU A 45 -27.33 -0.46 11.58
C GLU A 45 -28.02 0.67 10.77
N ASN A 46 -27.40 1.23 9.72
CA ASN A 46 -27.98 2.32 8.91
C ASN A 46 -27.96 2.11 7.38
N ALA A 47 -27.65 0.89 6.92
CA ALA A 47 -27.20 0.59 5.56
C ALA A 47 -28.31 0.31 4.52
N ALA A 48 -29.38 1.10 4.48
CA ALA A 48 -30.36 1.00 3.38
C ALA A 48 -30.19 2.08 2.30
N HIS A 49 -29.53 3.21 2.60
CA HIS A 49 -29.66 4.41 1.75
C HIS A 49 -28.37 5.15 1.42
N ASN A 50 -27.20 4.69 1.88
CA ASN A 50 -25.94 5.41 1.69
C ASN A 50 -24.82 4.52 1.13
N VAL A 51 -24.50 4.68 -0.17
CA VAL A 51 -23.55 3.81 -0.88
C VAL A 51 -22.51 4.63 -1.65
N THR A 52 -21.25 4.26 -1.49
CA THR A 52 -20.14 4.80 -2.29
C THR A 52 -19.76 3.80 -3.37
N SER A 53 -19.93 4.16 -4.64
CA SER A 53 -19.55 3.34 -5.79
C SER A 53 -18.23 3.83 -6.39
N PHE A 54 -17.24 2.95 -6.52
CA PHE A 54 -15.89 3.34 -6.93
C PHE A 54 -15.54 2.85 -8.34
N ASN A 55 -15.06 3.75 -9.22
CA ASN A 55 -14.44 3.41 -10.51
C ASN A 55 -12.92 3.52 -10.38
N ALA A 56 -12.26 2.38 -10.32
CA ALA A 56 -10.83 2.28 -10.09
C ALA A 56 -10.03 2.49 -11.39
N GLY A 57 -8.95 3.28 -11.33
CA GLY A 57 -7.98 3.39 -12.43
C GLY A 57 -7.40 2.03 -12.84
N GLU A 58 -6.93 1.89 -14.08
CA GLU A 58 -6.57 0.57 -14.66
C GLU A 58 -5.39 -0.13 -13.95
N ASN A 59 -4.57 0.59 -13.18
CA ASN A 59 -3.39 0.08 -12.48
C ASN A 59 -3.73 -0.50 -11.09
N ILE A 60 -3.50 -1.80 -10.88
CA ILE A 60 -3.78 -2.52 -9.62
C ILE A 60 -3.26 -1.80 -8.36
N VAL A 61 -2.05 -1.26 -8.42
CA VAL A 61 -1.39 -0.61 -7.27
C VAL A 61 -2.20 0.60 -6.80
N VAL A 62 -2.65 1.40 -7.76
CA VAL A 62 -3.46 2.59 -7.52
C VAL A 62 -4.82 2.20 -6.96
N ARG A 63 -5.40 1.09 -7.42
CA ARG A 63 -6.68 0.59 -6.89
C ARG A 63 -6.59 0.24 -5.41
N VAL A 64 -5.53 -0.42 -4.98
CA VAL A 64 -5.34 -0.82 -3.57
C VAL A 64 -5.32 0.41 -2.65
N LEU A 65 -4.53 1.42 -2.98
CA LEU A 65 -4.42 2.66 -2.19
C LEU A 65 -5.74 3.45 -2.15
N THR A 66 -6.37 3.61 -3.32
CA THR A 66 -7.62 4.38 -3.45
C THR A 66 -8.80 3.68 -2.77
N LEU A 67 -8.94 2.37 -2.92
CA LEU A 67 -9.97 1.58 -2.24
C LEU A 67 -9.81 1.62 -0.73
N THR A 68 -8.57 1.62 -0.23
CA THR A 68 -8.30 1.81 1.21
C THR A 68 -8.82 3.17 1.67
N SER A 69 -8.54 4.22 0.90
CA SER A 69 -8.97 5.60 1.22
C SER A 69 -10.50 5.73 1.17
N ALA A 70 -11.13 5.15 0.17
CA ALA A 70 -12.58 5.12 0.01
C ALA A 70 -13.26 4.29 1.12
N PHE A 71 -12.67 3.19 1.54
CA PHE A 71 -13.16 2.37 2.65
C PHE A 71 -13.09 3.13 3.97
N LEU A 72 -11.97 3.80 4.27
CA LEU A 72 -11.88 4.65 5.45
C LEU A 72 -12.94 5.75 5.42
N TYR A 73 -13.11 6.43 4.29
CA TYR A 73 -14.16 7.43 4.14
C TYR A 73 -15.56 6.84 4.36
N ALA A 74 -15.83 5.63 3.87
CA ALA A 74 -17.09 4.94 4.08
C ALA A 74 -17.33 4.64 5.57
N LEU A 75 -16.31 4.21 6.31
CA LEU A 75 -16.37 4.03 7.75
C LEU A 75 -16.70 5.34 8.48
N LEU A 76 -16.00 6.42 8.16
CA LEU A 76 -16.19 7.74 8.79
C LEU A 76 -17.55 8.38 8.48
N THR A 77 -18.23 7.93 7.42
CA THR A 77 -19.49 8.50 6.96
C THR A 77 -20.67 7.53 7.03
N ASN A 78 -20.50 6.37 7.68
CA ASN A 78 -21.49 5.31 7.81
C ASN A 78 -22.09 4.90 6.45
N ARG A 79 -21.23 4.63 5.46
CA ARG A 79 -21.61 4.23 4.09
C ARG A 79 -21.20 2.80 3.80
N VAL A 80 -21.95 2.16 2.92
CA VAL A 80 -21.54 0.89 2.31
C VAL A 80 -20.59 1.18 1.15
N LEU A 81 -19.47 0.46 1.09
CA LEU A 81 -18.55 0.51 -0.04
C LEU A 81 -18.97 -0.55 -1.08
N LEU A 82 -19.22 -0.10 -2.32
CA LEU A 82 -19.35 -0.98 -3.48
C LEU A 82 -18.26 -0.67 -4.51
N VAL A 83 -17.61 -1.72 -5.03
CA VAL A 83 -16.45 -1.62 -5.88
C VAL A 83 -16.79 -2.05 -7.30
N ASP A 84 -16.55 -1.19 -8.29
CA ASP A 84 -16.61 -1.63 -9.68
C ASP A 84 -15.48 -2.63 -9.95
N GLN A 85 -15.85 -3.88 -10.24
CA GLN A 85 -14.90 -4.98 -10.43
C GLN A 85 -13.96 -4.79 -11.62
N GLY A 86 -14.30 -3.89 -12.56
CA GLY A 86 -13.54 -3.70 -13.79
C GLY A 86 -13.34 -5.03 -14.52
N LYS A 87 -12.09 -5.34 -14.89
CA LYS A 87 -11.74 -6.56 -15.64
C LYS A 87 -11.18 -7.69 -14.79
N ASP A 88 -10.68 -7.40 -13.60
CA ASP A 88 -9.73 -8.27 -12.90
C ASP A 88 -9.79 -8.22 -11.37
N MET A 89 -10.65 -7.40 -10.75
CA MET A 89 -10.72 -7.31 -9.27
C MET A 89 -11.04 -8.66 -8.62
N THR A 90 -12.03 -9.38 -9.14
CA THR A 90 -12.45 -10.70 -8.62
C THR A 90 -11.43 -11.80 -8.88
N ASP A 91 -10.54 -11.61 -9.86
CA ASP A 91 -9.45 -12.54 -10.14
C ASP A 91 -8.24 -12.30 -9.21
N LEU A 92 -8.10 -11.07 -8.69
CA LEU A 92 -7.00 -10.64 -7.85
C LEU A 92 -7.27 -10.82 -6.35
N PHE A 93 -8.48 -10.49 -5.91
CA PHE A 93 -8.83 -10.40 -4.49
C PHE A 93 -10.00 -11.31 -4.11
N CYS A 94 -9.97 -11.82 -2.88
CA CYS A 94 -11.12 -12.46 -2.24
C CYS A 94 -12.15 -11.42 -1.79
N GLU A 95 -13.34 -11.89 -1.39
CA GLU A 95 -14.33 -11.07 -0.69
C GLU A 95 -13.84 -10.73 0.73
N PRO A 96 -13.77 -9.44 1.12
CA PRO A 96 -13.26 -9.05 2.44
C PRO A 96 -14.33 -9.07 3.54
N PHE A 97 -15.61 -9.03 3.18
CA PHE A 97 -16.71 -8.96 4.13
C PHE A 97 -17.39 -10.33 4.28
N PRO A 98 -17.52 -10.87 5.51
CA PRO A 98 -18.18 -12.15 5.74
C PRO A 98 -19.59 -12.19 5.13
N GLU A 99 -19.90 -13.25 4.40
CA GLU A 99 -21.24 -13.54 3.82
C GLU A 99 -21.81 -12.47 2.87
N LYS A 100 -21.02 -11.47 2.46
CA LYS A 100 -21.44 -10.38 1.58
C LYS A 100 -20.44 -10.19 0.44
N SER A 101 -20.88 -9.53 -0.61
CA SER A 101 -20.01 -9.10 -1.70
C SER A 101 -19.87 -7.59 -1.68
N TRP A 102 -18.63 -7.10 -1.76
CA TRP A 102 -18.34 -5.68 -2.00
C TRP A 102 -18.42 -5.30 -3.49
N VAL A 103 -18.65 -6.27 -4.38
CA VAL A 103 -18.67 -6.03 -5.82
C VAL A 103 -19.95 -5.32 -6.21
N LEU A 104 -19.82 -4.24 -6.99
CA LEU A 104 -20.94 -3.53 -7.57
C LEU A 104 -21.70 -4.43 -8.57
N PRO A 105 -23.01 -4.63 -8.40
CA PRO A 105 -23.82 -5.44 -9.31
C PRO A 105 -23.67 -5.02 -10.78
N VAL A 106 -23.70 -6.00 -11.69
CA VAL A 106 -23.52 -5.76 -13.13
C VAL A 106 -24.68 -5.00 -13.77
N ASP A 107 -25.86 -5.10 -13.17
CA ASP A 107 -27.11 -4.43 -13.53
C ASP A 107 -27.31 -3.10 -12.79
N PHE A 108 -26.28 -2.59 -12.11
CA PHE A 108 -26.35 -1.30 -11.43
C PHE A 108 -26.75 -0.17 -12.41
N PRO A 109 -27.83 0.60 -12.16
CA PRO A 109 -28.41 1.50 -13.15
C PRO A 109 -27.46 2.57 -13.72
N LEU A 110 -26.46 3.01 -12.95
CA LEU A 110 -25.51 4.06 -13.35
C LEU A 110 -24.20 3.50 -13.92
N LYS A 111 -24.08 2.18 -14.11
CA LYS A 111 -22.83 1.53 -14.53
C LYS A 111 -22.33 2.03 -15.89
N GLU A 112 -23.22 2.21 -16.85
CA GLU A 112 -22.86 2.75 -18.17
C GLU A 112 -22.40 4.21 -18.10
N THR A 113 -22.90 4.99 -17.14
CA THR A 113 -22.49 6.38 -16.93
C THR A 113 -21.02 6.47 -16.51
N PHE A 114 -20.43 5.43 -15.92
CA PHE A 114 -19.04 5.45 -15.44
C PHE A 114 -18.03 5.71 -16.56
N LYS A 115 -18.37 5.36 -17.81
CA LYS A 115 -17.53 5.58 -19.00
C LYS A 115 -17.40 7.05 -19.38
N ILE A 116 -18.35 7.90 -18.98
CA ILE A 116 -18.40 9.32 -19.33
C ILE A 116 -18.14 10.25 -18.12
N LEU A 117 -17.87 9.68 -16.94
CA LEU A 117 -17.55 10.46 -15.74
C LEU A 117 -16.24 11.22 -15.93
N SER A 118 -16.32 12.54 -15.74
CA SER A 118 -15.21 13.50 -15.84
C SER A 118 -15.51 14.70 -14.94
N GLN A 119 -14.51 15.55 -14.69
CA GLN A 119 -14.69 16.77 -13.91
C GLN A 119 -15.82 17.68 -14.45
N TYR A 120 -16.14 17.59 -15.74
CA TYR A 120 -17.18 18.41 -16.40
C TYR A 120 -18.59 17.78 -16.35
N PHE A 121 -18.72 16.56 -15.82
CA PHE A 121 -19.99 15.87 -15.74
C PHE A 121 -21.00 16.70 -14.92
N PRO A 122 -22.27 16.85 -15.34
CA PRO A 122 -23.22 17.74 -14.67
C PRO A 122 -23.42 17.46 -13.18
N HIS A 123 -23.38 16.18 -12.77
CA HIS A 123 -23.48 15.78 -11.36
C HIS A 123 -22.12 15.63 -10.65
N SER A 124 -21.03 16.13 -11.27
CA SER A 124 -19.74 16.24 -10.58
C SER A 124 -19.85 17.32 -9.50
N TYR A 125 -19.45 17.01 -8.27
CA TYR A 125 -19.54 17.93 -7.14
C TYR A 125 -18.80 19.25 -7.41
N GLY A 126 -17.54 19.17 -7.86
CA GLY A 126 -16.75 20.36 -8.21
C GLY A 126 -17.39 21.17 -9.36
N ASN A 127 -18.00 20.51 -10.35
CA ASN A 127 -18.71 21.21 -11.43
C ASN A 127 -19.97 21.93 -10.96
N MET A 128 -20.72 21.32 -10.03
CA MET A 128 -21.89 21.94 -9.43
C MET A 128 -21.51 23.16 -8.59
N LEU A 129 -20.38 23.09 -7.87
CA LEU A 129 -19.81 24.24 -7.14
C LEU A 129 -19.44 25.38 -8.11
N LYS A 130 -18.74 25.09 -9.21
CA LYS A 130 -18.39 26.09 -10.25
C LYS A 130 -19.61 26.83 -10.80
N LYS A 131 -20.72 26.12 -10.96
CA LYS A 131 -21.96 26.67 -11.51
C LYS A 131 -22.86 27.31 -10.45
N ASN A 132 -22.42 27.38 -9.19
CA ASN A 132 -23.19 27.85 -8.04
C ASN A 132 -24.52 27.10 -7.82
N ILE A 133 -24.65 25.87 -8.32
CA ILE A 133 -25.89 25.08 -8.25
C ILE A 133 -26.11 24.55 -6.82
N SER A 134 -25.04 24.37 -6.04
CA SER A 134 -25.09 23.85 -4.66
C SER A 134 -25.40 24.90 -3.59
N ASN A 135 -25.36 26.21 -3.92
CA ASN A 135 -25.55 27.31 -2.95
C ASN A 135 -27.03 27.73 -2.78
N THR A 136 -27.95 27.17 -3.57
CA THR A 136 -29.38 27.45 -3.43
C THR A 136 -30.01 26.41 -2.52
N SER A 137 -30.30 26.80 -1.28
CA SER A 137 -31.13 26.10 -0.27
C SER A 137 -32.53 25.71 -0.75
N THR A 138 -32.86 25.97 -2.02
CA THR A 138 -34.13 25.71 -2.69
C THR A 138 -34.08 24.56 -3.71
N VAL A 139 -32.91 23.97 -3.98
CA VAL A 139 -32.78 22.85 -4.94
C VAL A 139 -32.72 21.53 -4.17
N SER A 140 -33.63 20.60 -4.50
CA SER A 140 -33.60 19.23 -4.00
C SER A 140 -32.23 18.60 -4.28
N LEU A 141 -31.56 18.07 -3.26
CA LEU A 141 -30.30 17.36 -3.44
C LEU A 141 -30.49 16.20 -4.43
N PRO A 142 -29.54 15.98 -5.36
CA PRO A 142 -29.63 14.88 -6.28
C PRO A 142 -29.53 13.55 -5.53
N SER A 143 -30.14 12.50 -6.09
CA SER A 143 -30.07 11.15 -5.53
C SER A 143 -28.66 10.55 -5.58
N TYR A 144 -27.79 11.09 -6.43
CA TYR A 144 -26.38 10.74 -6.52
C TYR A 144 -25.50 11.93 -6.86
N LEU A 145 -24.23 11.87 -6.46
CA LEU A 145 -23.18 12.79 -6.87
C LEU A 145 -21.96 12.03 -7.37
N TYR A 146 -21.24 12.63 -8.30
CA TYR A 146 -19.93 12.16 -8.72
C TYR A 146 -18.82 12.99 -8.05
N LEU A 147 -17.84 12.31 -7.48
CA LEU A 147 -16.65 12.86 -6.83
C LEU A 147 -15.44 12.54 -7.72
N HIS A 148 -14.90 13.59 -8.34
CA HIS A 148 -13.68 13.49 -9.12
C HIS A 148 -12.47 13.74 -8.22
N LEU A 149 -11.80 12.67 -7.80
CA LEU A 149 -10.64 12.70 -6.89
C LEU A 149 -9.39 12.08 -7.54
N ALA A 150 -9.30 12.18 -8.87
CA ALA A 150 -8.09 11.82 -9.60
C ALA A 150 -7.06 12.94 -9.49
N HIS A 151 -5.79 12.65 -9.82
CA HIS A 151 -4.68 13.59 -9.70
C HIS A 151 -4.87 14.89 -10.51
N ASP A 152 -5.72 14.87 -11.54
CA ASP A 152 -6.07 16.01 -12.40
C ASP A 152 -7.26 16.85 -11.88
N TYR A 153 -7.78 16.51 -10.69
CA TYR A 153 -8.84 17.26 -10.03
C TYR A 153 -8.46 18.73 -9.75
N ASP A 154 -9.45 19.61 -9.81
CA ASP A 154 -9.23 21.05 -9.63
C ASP A 154 -9.59 21.53 -8.22
N ASP A 155 -9.47 22.85 -8.00
CA ASP A 155 -9.70 23.44 -6.69
C ASP A 155 -11.13 23.28 -6.19
N GLN A 156 -12.11 23.15 -7.09
CA GLN A 156 -13.50 22.94 -6.71
C GLN A 156 -13.77 21.48 -6.36
N ASP A 157 -13.11 20.53 -7.04
CA ASP A 157 -13.16 19.11 -6.65
C ASP A 157 -12.52 18.89 -5.26
N LYS A 158 -11.44 19.62 -4.95
CA LYS A 158 -10.75 19.57 -3.65
C LYS A 158 -11.61 19.97 -2.46
N HIS A 159 -12.73 20.67 -2.66
CA HIS A 159 -13.69 20.95 -1.60
C HIS A 159 -14.27 19.68 -0.96
N PHE A 160 -14.17 18.52 -1.60
CA PHE A 160 -14.42 17.23 -0.95
C PHE A 160 -13.68 17.10 0.39
N LEU A 161 -12.47 17.65 0.52
CA LEU A 161 -11.66 17.57 1.74
C LEU A 161 -11.93 18.71 2.74
N CYS A 162 -13.12 19.34 2.66
CA CYS A 162 -13.57 20.39 3.58
C CYS A 162 -14.74 19.92 4.45
N ASP A 163 -14.68 20.18 5.78
CA ASP A 163 -15.76 19.79 6.72
C ASP A 163 -17.14 20.38 6.33
N GLN A 164 -17.14 21.61 5.80
CA GLN A 164 -18.37 22.33 5.44
C GLN A 164 -19.14 21.59 4.35
N ASP A 165 -18.41 21.07 3.36
CA ASP A 165 -18.93 20.35 2.22
C ASP A 165 -19.37 18.93 2.59
N GLN A 166 -18.73 18.29 3.58
CA GLN A 166 -19.11 16.96 4.07
C GLN A 166 -20.54 16.89 4.61
N THR A 167 -21.06 17.98 5.18
CA THR A 167 -22.45 18.06 5.66
C THR A 167 -23.47 17.98 4.51
N LEU A 168 -23.09 18.45 3.31
CA LEU A 168 -23.91 18.26 2.12
C LEU A 168 -23.76 16.84 1.60
N LEU A 169 -22.53 16.35 1.50
CA LEU A 169 -22.23 15.02 0.96
C LEU A 169 -22.87 13.91 1.80
N SER A 170 -22.97 14.06 3.12
CA SER A 170 -23.62 13.08 4.01
C SER A 170 -25.11 12.90 3.74
N ARG A 171 -25.78 13.90 3.16
CA ARG A 171 -27.20 13.87 2.81
C ARG A 171 -27.49 13.25 1.45
N VAL A 172 -26.46 13.03 0.63
CA VAL A 172 -26.61 12.41 -0.69
C VAL A 172 -26.54 10.89 -0.56
N PRO A 173 -27.56 10.14 -1.01
CA PRO A 173 -27.60 8.68 -0.91
C PRO A 173 -26.43 7.99 -1.62
N TRP A 174 -26.19 8.33 -2.89
CA TRP A 174 -25.17 7.66 -3.70
C TRP A 174 -23.99 8.57 -4.02
N LEU A 175 -22.79 8.21 -3.58
CA LEU A 175 -21.56 8.90 -3.97
C LEU A 175 -20.78 8.02 -4.93
N ILE A 176 -20.60 8.47 -6.17
CA ILE A 176 -19.78 7.77 -7.15
C ILE A 176 -18.40 8.43 -7.13
N MET A 177 -17.35 7.69 -6.80
CA MET A 177 -16.00 8.21 -6.66
C MET A 177 -15.08 7.63 -7.73
N LYS A 178 -14.25 8.48 -8.34
CA LYS A 178 -13.13 8.08 -9.19
C LYS A 178 -11.87 8.72 -8.66
N SER A 179 -10.86 7.92 -8.31
CA SER A 179 -9.60 8.39 -7.75
C SER A 179 -8.43 7.53 -8.21
N ASP A 180 -7.24 8.12 -8.16
CA ASP A 180 -5.95 7.45 -8.27
C ASP A 180 -4.96 7.84 -7.15
N LEU A 181 -5.49 8.34 -6.03
CA LEU A 181 -4.72 8.91 -4.91
C LEU A 181 -4.99 8.20 -3.58
N TYR A 182 -3.99 8.18 -2.70
CA TYR A 182 -4.14 7.83 -1.30
C TYR A 182 -4.50 9.09 -0.48
N PHE A 183 -5.78 9.47 -0.42
CA PHE A 183 -6.19 10.76 0.17
C PHE A 183 -6.40 10.74 1.69
N VAL A 184 -6.10 9.62 2.36
CA VAL A 184 -6.24 9.45 3.81
C VAL A 184 -5.58 10.56 4.64
N PRO A 185 -4.35 11.03 4.36
CA PRO A 185 -3.71 12.05 5.18
C PRO A 185 -4.53 13.34 5.31
N SER A 186 -5.29 13.72 4.28
CA SER A 186 -6.15 14.90 4.35
C SER A 186 -7.45 14.66 5.13
N LEU A 187 -7.92 13.41 5.29
CA LEU A 187 -9.02 13.11 6.20
C LEU A 187 -8.64 13.37 7.66
N PHE A 188 -7.37 13.20 8.02
CA PHE A 188 -6.84 13.53 9.35
C PHE A 188 -6.73 15.04 9.61
N LEU A 189 -6.87 15.88 8.57
CA LEU A 189 -6.92 17.33 8.72
C LEU A 189 -8.35 17.86 8.94
N MET A 190 -9.35 16.97 8.97
CA MET A 190 -10.76 17.31 9.09
C MET A 190 -11.24 17.17 10.54
N PRO A 191 -11.51 18.29 11.25
CA PRO A 191 -12.06 18.28 12.60
C PRO A 191 -13.27 17.36 12.80
N SER A 192 -14.16 17.23 11.80
CA SER A 192 -15.34 16.35 11.92
C SER A 192 -15.00 14.86 12.03
N PHE A 193 -13.82 14.44 11.55
CA PHE A 193 -13.37 13.05 11.57
C PHE A 193 -12.33 12.75 12.67
N GLU A 194 -11.75 13.79 13.28
CA GLU A 194 -10.64 13.68 14.24
C GLU A 194 -10.93 12.71 15.40
N GLN A 195 -12.11 12.83 16.02
CA GLN A 195 -12.46 12.00 17.17
C GLN A 195 -12.53 10.51 16.81
N GLU A 196 -13.12 10.19 15.65
CA GLU A 196 -13.30 8.80 15.24
C GLU A 196 -11.98 8.20 14.73
N LEU A 197 -11.21 8.97 13.95
CA LEU A 197 -9.87 8.58 13.50
C LEU A 197 -8.94 8.29 14.68
N SER A 198 -9.00 9.10 15.75
CA SER A 198 -8.18 8.90 16.94
C SER A 198 -8.55 7.63 17.73
N LYS A 199 -9.80 7.17 17.65
CA LYS A 199 -10.23 5.90 18.26
C LYS A 199 -9.84 4.70 17.41
N LEU A 200 -10.05 4.81 16.10
CA LEU A 200 -9.75 3.74 15.14
C LEU A 200 -8.24 3.50 15.02
N PHE A 201 -7.45 4.57 15.04
CA PHE A 201 -6.00 4.54 14.84
C PHE A 201 -5.28 5.32 15.94
N PRO A 202 -5.09 4.73 17.14
CA PRO A 202 -4.26 5.33 18.19
C PRO A 202 -2.84 5.63 17.68
N HIS A 203 -2.28 4.70 16.92
CA HIS A 203 -1.06 4.88 16.12
C HIS A 203 -1.44 5.39 14.74
N LYS A 204 -1.20 6.69 14.49
CA LYS A 204 -1.74 7.37 13.30
C LYS A 204 -1.09 6.90 12.01
N ASP A 205 0.05 6.25 12.08
CA ASP A 205 0.77 5.73 10.93
C ASP A 205 0.47 4.26 10.61
N THR A 206 -0.68 3.74 11.07
CA THR A 206 -1.09 2.34 10.87
C THR A 206 -2.31 2.16 9.98
N VAL A 207 -2.80 3.23 9.35
CA VAL A 207 -4.09 3.24 8.65
C VAL A 207 -4.09 2.28 7.47
N PHE A 208 -3.17 2.44 6.52
CA PHE A 208 -3.05 1.53 5.39
C PHE A 208 -2.63 0.13 5.84
N HIS A 209 -1.78 0.02 6.87
CA HIS A 209 -1.36 -1.29 7.38
C HIS A 209 -2.55 -2.14 7.83
N HIS A 210 -3.45 -1.57 8.63
CA HIS A 210 -4.62 -2.29 9.13
C HIS A 210 -5.68 -2.48 8.04
N LEU A 211 -6.08 -1.42 7.36
CA LEU A 211 -7.15 -1.50 6.37
C LEU A 211 -6.73 -2.29 5.13
N GLY A 212 -5.48 -2.17 4.70
CA GLY A 212 -4.95 -2.92 3.57
C GLY A 212 -4.92 -4.42 3.84
N ARG A 213 -4.49 -4.84 5.04
CA ARG A 213 -4.50 -6.26 5.45
C ARG A 213 -5.91 -6.83 5.66
N TYR A 214 -6.87 -5.97 5.98
CA TYR A 214 -8.27 -6.35 6.11
C TYR A 214 -8.96 -6.51 4.74
N LEU A 215 -8.70 -5.61 3.79
CA LEU A 215 -9.40 -5.61 2.50
C LEU A 215 -8.78 -6.53 1.45
N PHE A 216 -7.44 -6.63 1.39
CA PHE A 216 -6.77 -7.18 0.21
C PHE A 216 -6.17 -8.56 0.48
N HIS A 217 -7.04 -9.57 0.46
CA HIS A 217 -6.63 -10.97 0.47
C HIS A 217 -6.42 -11.47 -0.96
N PRO A 218 -5.23 -11.98 -1.33
CA PRO A 218 -5.00 -12.52 -2.67
C PRO A 218 -5.91 -13.71 -2.98
N SER A 219 -6.40 -13.79 -4.22
CA SER A 219 -7.11 -14.98 -4.70
C SER A 219 -6.21 -16.23 -4.62
N ASN A 220 -6.82 -17.43 -4.59
CA ASN A 220 -6.06 -18.69 -4.54
C ASN A 220 -5.02 -18.82 -5.65
N HIS A 221 -5.30 -18.28 -6.84
CA HIS A 221 -4.36 -18.30 -7.95
C HIS A 221 -3.11 -17.46 -7.62
N VAL A 222 -3.30 -16.22 -7.16
CA VAL A 222 -2.20 -15.33 -6.79
C VAL A 222 -1.47 -15.84 -5.55
N TRP A 223 -2.19 -16.33 -4.54
CA TRP A 223 -1.62 -16.96 -3.36
C TRP A 223 -0.74 -18.16 -3.73
N GLY A 224 -1.13 -18.94 -4.74
CA GLY A 224 -0.29 -19.98 -5.31
C GLY A 224 1.04 -19.47 -5.88
N LEU A 225 1.05 -18.31 -6.55
CA LEU A 225 2.29 -17.68 -7.04
C LEU A 225 3.19 -17.27 -5.86
N ILE A 226 2.61 -16.60 -4.87
CA ILE A 226 3.31 -16.11 -3.66
C ILE A 226 3.94 -17.29 -2.91
N THR A 227 3.14 -18.29 -2.56
CA THR A 227 3.59 -19.42 -1.74
C THR A 227 4.66 -20.25 -2.45
N ARG A 228 4.50 -20.57 -3.73
CA ARG A 228 5.53 -21.32 -4.49
C ARG A 228 6.84 -20.58 -4.54
N TYR A 229 6.82 -19.27 -4.79
CA TYR A 229 8.03 -18.47 -4.86
C TYR A 229 8.71 -18.35 -3.50
N TYR A 230 7.94 -18.01 -2.46
CA TYR A 230 8.45 -17.87 -1.11
C TYR A 230 9.10 -19.17 -0.61
N GLN A 231 8.41 -20.31 -0.79
CA GLN A 231 8.93 -21.61 -0.35
C GLN A 231 10.19 -22.05 -1.11
N ALA A 232 10.25 -21.76 -2.41
CA ALA A 232 11.39 -22.15 -3.24
C ALA A 232 12.65 -21.30 -3.00
N TYR A 233 12.48 -19.99 -2.78
CA TYR A 233 13.59 -19.03 -2.85
C TYR A 233 13.84 -18.24 -1.56
N LEU A 234 12.83 -18.04 -0.71
CA LEU A 234 12.93 -17.12 0.44
C LEU A 234 12.82 -17.80 1.80
N ALA A 235 12.18 -18.97 1.89
CA ALA A 235 11.84 -19.60 3.17
C ALA A 235 13.06 -20.01 4.01
N LYS A 236 14.19 -20.36 3.37
CA LYS A 236 15.39 -20.85 4.06
C LYS A 236 16.31 -19.75 4.59
N ALA A 237 16.12 -18.50 4.16
CA ALA A 237 16.99 -17.40 4.56
C ALA A 237 16.76 -17.02 6.03
N ASP A 238 17.85 -16.69 6.71
CA ASP A 238 17.85 -16.11 8.05
C ASP A 238 17.36 -14.66 8.02
N GLU A 239 17.61 -13.94 6.92
CA GLU A 239 17.16 -12.57 6.69
C GLU A 239 16.74 -12.37 5.22
N ARG A 240 15.60 -11.70 5.00
CA ARG A 240 15.02 -11.40 3.68
C ARG A 240 15.04 -9.90 3.43
N ILE A 241 15.60 -9.49 2.31
CA ILE A 241 15.78 -8.08 1.97
C ILE A 241 15.02 -7.80 0.68
N GLY A 242 13.97 -6.99 0.74
CA GLY A 242 13.21 -6.54 -0.41
C GLY A 242 13.79 -5.26 -1.01
N ILE A 243 14.04 -5.25 -2.32
CA ILE A 243 14.46 -4.07 -3.07
C ILE A 243 13.50 -3.84 -4.23
N GLN A 244 12.64 -2.84 -4.05
CA GLN A 244 11.67 -2.41 -5.04
C GLN A 244 12.25 -1.27 -5.88
N ILE A 245 12.51 -1.55 -7.16
CA ILE A 245 13.11 -0.59 -8.11
C ILE A 245 12.07 -0.17 -9.14
N ARG A 246 11.73 1.12 -9.16
CA ARG A 246 10.88 1.74 -10.18
C ARG A 246 11.54 3.02 -10.68
N ASN A 247 11.74 3.07 -12.00
CA ASN A 247 12.25 4.26 -12.66
C ASN A 247 11.12 4.98 -13.39
N PHE A 248 11.07 6.31 -13.24
CA PHE A 248 10.16 7.21 -13.94
C PHE A 248 10.89 7.95 -15.07
N ASP A 249 11.53 7.20 -15.96
CA ASP A 249 12.17 7.70 -17.18
C ASP A 249 11.42 7.14 -18.40
N THR A 250 11.32 7.92 -19.48
CA THR A 250 10.66 7.51 -20.71
C THR A 250 11.50 6.54 -21.53
N ARG A 251 12.82 6.51 -21.31
CA ARG A 251 13.74 5.60 -21.98
C ARG A 251 13.72 4.23 -21.32
N PRO A 252 13.80 3.14 -22.10
CA PRO A 252 13.98 1.81 -21.54
C PRO A 252 15.34 1.77 -20.85
N GLY A 253 15.33 1.58 -19.53
CA GLY A 253 16.53 1.35 -18.73
C GLY A 253 17.20 0.00 -19.05
N PRO A 254 18.15 -0.45 -18.21
CA PRO A 254 18.50 0.10 -16.90
C PRO A 254 19.35 1.36 -17.00
N PHE A 255 19.57 2.01 -15.85
CA PHE A 255 20.51 3.10 -15.75
C PHE A 255 21.58 2.82 -14.69
N GLN A 256 22.84 3.09 -15.05
CA GLN A 256 23.98 2.87 -14.15
C GLN A 256 23.83 3.68 -12.85
N TYR A 257 23.36 4.93 -12.94
CA TYR A 257 23.14 5.76 -11.76
C TYR A 257 22.15 5.15 -10.76
N VAL A 258 21.17 4.35 -11.22
CA VAL A 258 20.24 3.65 -10.32
C VAL A 258 20.92 2.45 -9.66
N ILE A 259 21.76 1.71 -10.39
CA ILE A 259 22.57 0.62 -9.81
C ILE A 259 23.49 1.20 -8.73
N ASP A 260 24.20 2.28 -9.06
CA ASP A 260 25.11 2.96 -8.15
C ASP A 260 24.35 3.50 -6.92
N GLN A 261 23.14 4.04 -7.11
CA GLN A 261 22.29 4.49 -6.01
C GLN A 261 21.86 3.35 -5.09
N VAL A 262 21.42 2.21 -5.65
CA VAL A 262 21.01 1.03 -4.87
C VAL A 262 22.17 0.54 -4.03
N LEU A 263 23.36 0.37 -4.63
CA LEU A 263 24.55 -0.07 -3.92
C LEU A 263 25.01 0.96 -2.87
N ALA A 264 25.07 2.24 -3.24
CA ALA A 264 25.46 3.32 -2.33
C ALA A 264 24.50 3.43 -1.12
N CYS A 265 23.20 3.27 -1.33
CA CYS A 265 22.20 3.23 -0.26
C CYS A 265 22.42 2.01 0.64
N THR A 266 22.34 0.83 0.04
CA THR A 266 22.23 -0.42 0.80
C THR A 266 23.51 -0.77 1.54
N LEU A 267 24.68 -0.51 0.95
CA LEU A 267 25.96 -0.73 1.59
C LEU A 267 26.23 0.29 2.70
N LYS A 268 25.93 1.58 2.47
CA LYS A 268 26.13 2.65 3.46
C LYS A 268 25.32 2.41 4.73
N TYR A 269 24.05 2.02 4.58
CA TYR A 269 23.14 1.79 5.70
C TYR A 269 23.09 0.32 6.15
N LYS A 270 24.03 -0.51 5.68
CA LYS A 270 24.19 -1.92 6.07
C LYS A 270 22.93 -2.78 5.85
N VAL A 271 22.08 -2.39 4.90
CA VAL A 271 20.98 -3.23 4.41
C VAL A 271 21.57 -4.45 3.72
N LEU A 272 22.54 -4.21 2.84
CA LEU A 272 23.26 -5.26 2.13
C LEU A 272 24.64 -5.52 2.76
N PRO A 273 25.11 -6.78 2.86
CA PRO A 273 26.45 -7.09 3.32
C PRO A 273 27.53 -6.44 2.45
N GLN A 274 28.56 -5.89 3.09
CA GLN A 274 29.73 -5.36 2.42
C GLN A 274 30.49 -6.48 1.69
N VAL A 275 31.05 -6.17 0.53
CA VAL A 275 31.85 -7.10 -0.28
C VAL A 275 33.32 -6.72 -0.25
N ASP A 276 34.20 -7.73 -0.25
CA ASP A 276 35.64 -7.52 -0.37
C ASP A 276 36.06 -7.62 -1.85
N TRP A 277 36.33 -6.47 -2.45
CA TRP A 277 36.73 -6.37 -3.86
C TRP A 277 38.15 -6.86 -4.16
N LYS A 278 38.99 -7.05 -3.13
CA LYS A 278 40.41 -7.40 -3.28
C LYS A 278 40.66 -8.89 -3.07
N ARG A 279 39.89 -9.53 -2.19
CA ARG A 279 40.04 -10.95 -1.88
C ARG A 279 39.10 -11.79 -2.72
N THR A 280 39.60 -12.93 -3.19
CA THR A 280 38.80 -13.94 -3.91
C THR A 280 38.28 -15.03 -2.98
N ILE A 281 38.89 -15.20 -1.79
CA ILE A 281 38.53 -16.24 -0.82
C ILE A 281 38.53 -15.62 0.58
N VAL A 282 37.47 -15.88 1.33
CA VAL A 282 37.35 -15.56 2.76
C VAL A 282 37.09 -16.87 3.50
N THR A 283 37.69 -17.05 4.67
CA THR A 283 37.42 -18.21 5.52
C THR A 283 35.97 -18.11 6.00
N GLN A 284 35.15 -19.12 5.69
CA GLN A 284 33.76 -19.14 6.13
C GLN A 284 33.71 -19.08 7.65
N SER A 285 33.01 -18.07 8.17
CA SER A 285 32.71 -17.93 9.57
C SER A 285 31.68 -19.00 9.96
N GLU A 286 31.88 -19.68 11.09
CA GLU A 286 30.89 -20.62 11.66
C GLU A 286 29.54 -19.94 12.00
N LYS A 287 29.46 -18.61 11.93
CA LYS A 287 28.28 -17.78 12.22
C LYS A 287 27.73 -17.03 10.99
N ALA A 288 28.01 -17.49 9.78
CA ALA A 288 27.50 -16.86 8.56
C ALA A 288 25.96 -16.98 8.45
N ASN A 289 25.27 -15.86 8.26
CA ASN A 289 23.83 -15.89 7.99
C ASN A 289 23.58 -16.07 6.48
N LEU A 290 22.49 -16.76 6.14
CA LEU A 290 21.97 -16.81 4.78
C LEU A 290 21.00 -15.64 4.56
N LYS A 291 21.34 -14.73 3.65
CA LYS A 291 20.49 -13.60 3.26
C LYS A 291 19.89 -13.83 1.87
N ALA A 292 18.57 -13.70 1.75
CA ALA A 292 17.88 -13.70 0.48
C ALA A 292 17.47 -12.27 0.09
N ILE A 293 17.99 -11.79 -1.05
CA ILE A 293 17.66 -10.48 -1.62
C ILE A 293 16.60 -10.67 -2.70
N LEU A 294 15.40 -10.14 -2.49
CA LEU A 294 14.31 -10.12 -3.45
C LEU A 294 14.30 -8.77 -4.19
N ILE A 295 14.55 -8.79 -5.49
CA ILE A 295 14.52 -7.59 -6.34
C ILE A 295 13.31 -7.63 -7.25
N THR A 296 12.47 -6.59 -7.20
CA THR A 296 11.35 -6.41 -8.12
C THR A 296 11.58 -5.19 -8.99
N SER A 297 11.53 -5.38 -10.30
CA SER A 297 11.80 -4.35 -11.31
C SER A 297 11.25 -4.80 -12.66
N LEU A 298 10.87 -3.84 -13.51
CA LEU A 298 10.55 -4.14 -14.91
C LEU A 298 11.78 -4.68 -15.67
N SER A 299 12.99 -4.23 -15.33
CA SER A 299 14.25 -4.66 -15.95
C SER A 299 14.99 -5.68 -15.07
N SER A 300 15.47 -6.78 -15.67
CA SER A 300 16.29 -7.81 -15.03
C SER A 300 17.71 -7.36 -14.69
N ARG A 301 18.19 -6.27 -15.30
CA ARG A 301 19.60 -5.89 -15.20
C ARG A 301 20.01 -5.44 -13.80
N TYR A 302 19.09 -4.90 -12.99
CA TYR A 302 19.39 -4.56 -11.60
C TYR A 302 19.66 -5.81 -10.76
N PHE A 303 18.85 -6.84 -10.94
CA PHE A 303 19.07 -8.16 -10.35
C PHE A 303 20.39 -8.76 -10.80
N GLU A 304 20.67 -8.75 -12.11
CA GLU A 304 21.92 -9.29 -12.65
C GLU A 304 23.14 -8.61 -12.04
N ASN A 305 23.13 -7.29 -11.88
CA ASN A 305 24.23 -6.54 -11.27
C ASN A 305 24.47 -6.94 -9.81
N VAL A 306 23.42 -6.93 -8.98
CA VAL A 306 23.55 -7.29 -7.55
C VAL A 306 23.94 -8.76 -7.38
N ARG A 307 23.37 -9.66 -8.19
CA ARG A 307 23.71 -11.08 -8.19
C ARG A 307 25.17 -11.30 -8.58
N ASN A 308 25.63 -10.68 -9.66
CA ASN A 308 27.01 -10.85 -10.13
C ASN A 308 28.01 -10.30 -9.10
N MET A 309 27.70 -9.18 -8.43
CA MET A 309 28.54 -8.66 -7.35
C MET A 309 28.78 -9.70 -6.24
N TYR A 310 27.73 -10.35 -5.73
CA TYR A 310 27.86 -11.38 -4.69
C TYR A 310 28.37 -12.72 -5.20
N TRP A 311 28.26 -12.98 -6.50
CA TRP A 311 28.83 -14.17 -7.13
C TRP A 311 30.35 -14.05 -7.32
N GLU A 312 30.81 -12.87 -7.70
CA GLU A 312 32.22 -12.60 -8.02
C GLU A 312 33.05 -12.23 -6.79
N HIS A 313 32.42 -11.67 -5.75
CA HIS A 313 33.11 -11.16 -4.56
C HIS A 313 32.54 -11.72 -3.25
N PRO A 314 33.40 -12.18 -2.33
CA PRO A 314 32.96 -12.66 -1.04
C PRO A 314 32.50 -11.49 -0.15
N THR A 315 31.57 -11.78 0.76
CA THR A 315 31.15 -10.84 1.80
C THR A 315 32.24 -10.68 2.86
N VAL A 316 32.39 -9.47 3.41
CA VAL A 316 33.41 -9.16 4.42
C VAL A 316 33.16 -9.91 5.74
N ASN A 317 31.89 -10.13 6.09
CA ASN A 317 31.49 -10.80 7.32
C ASN A 317 31.26 -12.31 7.15
N GLY A 318 31.40 -12.84 5.92
CA GLY A 318 31.20 -14.24 5.60
C GLY A 318 29.75 -14.66 5.38
N ASP A 319 28.77 -13.73 5.42
CA ASP A 319 27.37 -14.02 5.10
C ASP A 319 27.23 -14.60 3.69
N VAL A 320 26.33 -15.57 3.54
CA VAL A 320 25.98 -16.14 2.23
C VAL A 320 24.81 -15.34 1.67
N VAL A 321 24.94 -14.87 0.43
CA VAL A 321 23.91 -14.03 -0.20
C VAL A 321 23.37 -14.69 -1.45
N GLU A 322 22.05 -14.85 -1.49
CA GLU A 322 21.33 -15.29 -2.68
C GLU A 322 20.43 -14.15 -3.17
N VAL A 323 20.45 -13.89 -4.47
CA VAL A 323 19.67 -12.81 -5.09
C VAL A 323 18.63 -13.43 -6.00
N PHE A 324 17.41 -12.90 -5.96
CA PHE A 324 16.25 -13.42 -6.67
C PHE A 324 15.43 -12.29 -7.30
N GLN A 325 14.86 -12.56 -8.49
CA GLN A 325 13.88 -11.68 -9.14
C GLN A 325 12.70 -12.54 -9.64
N PRO A 326 11.44 -12.25 -9.29
CA PRO A 326 10.31 -13.10 -9.65
C PRO A 326 9.92 -13.04 -11.13
N SER A 327 9.94 -11.85 -11.73
CA SER A 327 9.56 -11.66 -13.13
C SER A 327 10.37 -10.56 -13.80
N GLN A 328 10.30 -10.50 -15.14
CA GLN A 328 11.01 -9.52 -15.97
C GLN A 328 10.10 -9.01 -17.09
N GLU A 329 9.07 -8.25 -16.73
CA GLU A 329 7.99 -7.85 -17.65
C GLU A 329 8.42 -6.78 -18.68
N GLN A 330 9.55 -6.08 -18.48
CA GLN A 330 10.10 -4.99 -19.30
C GLN A 330 9.21 -3.74 -19.38
N PHE A 331 7.92 -3.91 -19.63
CA PHE A 331 6.92 -2.85 -19.75
C PHE A 331 5.73 -3.12 -18.83
N GLN A 332 5.01 -2.04 -18.50
CA GLN A 332 3.80 -2.12 -17.69
C GLN A 332 2.60 -2.45 -18.59
N HIS A 333 1.84 -3.50 -18.25
CA HIS A 333 0.69 -3.98 -19.01
C HIS A 333 -0.57 -4.03 -18.14
N THR A 334 -1.07 -2.87 -17.69
CA THR A 334 -2.20 -2.73 -16.74
C THR A 334 -3.50 -3.40 -17.18
N LYS A 335 -3.72 -3.59 -18.49
CA LYS A 335 -4.90 -4.27 -19.04
C LYS A 335 -4.76 -5.79 -19.10
N ASN A 336 -3.59 -6.33 -18.76
CA ASN A 336 -3.30 -7.75 -18.84
C ASN A 336 -3.46 -8.40 -17.46
N ARG A 337 -4.43 -9.30 -17.36
CA ARG A 337 -4.73 -10.04 -16.14
C ARG A 337 -3.52 -10.78 -15.56
N LEU A 338 -2.75 -11.48 -16.40
CA LEU A 338 -1.59 -12.24 -15.92
C LEU A 338 -0.50 -11.31 -15.38
N HIS A 339 -0.32 -10.14 -16.02
CA HIS A 339 0.59 -9.12 -15.55
C HIS A 339 0.18 -8.59 -14.17
N ASN A 340 -1.10 -8.27 -13.97
CA ASN A 340 -1.60 -7.78 -12.69
C ASN A 340 -1.51 -8.85 -11.58
N ASN A 341 -1.75 -10.13 -11.90
CA ASN A 341 -1.56 -11.23 -10.95
C ASN A 341 -0.10 -11.34 -10.47
N LYS A 342 0.87 -11.20 -11.39
CA LYS A 342 2.30 -11.18 -11.04
C LYS A 342 2.68 -9.96 -10.22
N ALA A 343 2.21 -8.76 -10.63
CA ALA A 343 2.44 -7.53 -9.89
C ALA A 343 1.90 -7.61 -8.45
N TRP A 344 0.70 -8.18 -8.26
CA TRP A 344 0.13 -8.43 -6.93
C TRP A 344 0.99 -9.41 -6.13
N ALA A 345 1.41 -10.52 -6.73
CA ALA A 345 2.28 -11.49 -6.08
C ALA A 345 3.62 -10.86 -5.65
N GLU A 346 4.22 -10.02 -6.49
CA GLU A 346 5.47 -9.33 -6.19
C GLU A 346 5.34 -8.32 -5.05
N MET A 347 4.28 -7.50 -5.03
CA MET A 347 4.01 -6.61 -3.89
C MET A 347 3.88 -7.39 -2.59
N TYR A 348 3.17 -8.53 -2.62
CA TYR A 348 2.99 -9.38 -1.45
C TYR A 348 4.29 -10.10 -1.05
N LEU A 349 5.14 -10.50 -2.00
CA LEU A 349 6.44 -11.10 -1.67
C LEU A 349 7.37 -10.09 -1.01
N LEU A 350 7.39 -8.84 -1.49
CA LEU A 350 8.13 -7.75 -0.83
C LEU A 350 7.62 -7.49 0.59
N SER A 351 6.31 -7.57 0.81
CA SER A 351 5.74 -7.37 2.16
C SER A 351 6.09 -8.49 3.15
N LEU A 352 6.65 -9.61 2.67
CA LEU A 352 7.13 -10.73 3.49
C LEU A 352 8.65 -10.67 3.76
N THR A 353 9.28 -9.53 3.47
CA THR A 353 10.71 -9.30 3.74
C THR A 353 10.91 -8.64 5.10
N ASP A 354 12.09 -8.81 5.68
CA ASP A 354 12.46 -8.28 6.99
C ASP A 354 12.94 -6.82 6.89
N VAL A 355 13.62 -6.49 5.78
CA VAL A 355 14.10 -5.14 5.46
C VAL A 355 13.66 -4.74 4.07
N SER A 356 13.16 -3.52 3.89
CA SER A 356 12.67 -3.03 2.61
C SER A 356 13.40 -1.79 2.12
N VAL A 357 13.70 -1.76 0.83
CA VAL A 357 14.17 -0.61 0.07
C VAL A 357 13.13 -0.31 -1.01
N THR A 358 12.66 0.93 -1.11
CA THR A 358 11.64 1.35 -2.08
C THR A 358 12.12 2.50 -2.94
N SER A 359 11.52 2.65 -4.12
CA SER A 359 11.81 3.78 -5.01
C SER A 359 10.87 4.95 -4.73
N ALA A 360 11.40 6.17 -4.68
CA ALA A 360 10.62 7.40 -4.59
C ALA A 360 9.47 7.44 -5.60
N TRP A 361 8.30 7.92 -5.15
CA TRP A 361 7.05 8.07 -5.93
C TRP A 361 6.39 6.75 -6.33
N SER A 362 6.98 5.60 -5.99
CA SER A 362 6.46 4.29 -6.35
C SER A 362 5.34 3.85 -5.41
N THR A 363 4.09 3.99 -5.86
CA THR A 363 2.93 3.43 -5.15
C THR A 363 3.04 1.91 -4.95
N PHE A 364 3.80 1.20 -5.80
CA PHE A 364 4.05 -0.24 -5.67
C PHE A 364 4.83 -0.53 -4.38
N GLY A 365 5.82 0.32 -4.09
CA GLY A 365 6.57 0.28 -2.83
C GLY A 365 5.68 0.60 -1.63
N TYR A 366 4.78 1.58 -1.74
CA TYR A 366 3.86 1.93 -0.65
C TYR A 366 2.92 0.79 -0.27
N VAL A 367 2.40 0.06 -1.26
CA VAL A 367 1.55 -1.11 -0.98
C VAL A 367 2.34 -2.20 -0.27
N ALA A 368 3.52 -2.56 -0.80
CA ALA A 368 4.36 -3.60 -0.20
C ALA A 368 4.79 -3.26 1.24
N GLN A 369 5.30 -2.05 1.46
CA GLN A 369 5.76 -1.62 2.79
C GLN A 369 4.58 -1.57 3.77
N GLY A 370 3.41 -1.11 3.32
CA GLY A 370 2.24 -0.96 4.17
C GLY A 370 1.64 -2.30 4.58
N LEU A 371 1.52 -3.25 3.65
CA LEU A 371 1.08 -4.62 3.98
C LEU A 371 2.04 -5.32 4.94
N GLY A 372 3.34 -5.11 4.77
CA GLY A 372 4.38 -5.73 5.60
C GLY A 372 4.61 -5.04 6.94
N GLY A 373 4.07 -3.84 7.14
CA GLY A 373 4.36 -3.03 8.32
C GLY A 373 5.81 -2.54 8.36
N LEU A 374 6.40 -2.27 7.18
CA LEU A 374 7.82 -1.99 7.00
C LEU A 374 8.06 -0.49 6.86
N LYS A 375 9.06 0.02 7.56
CA LYS A 375 9.59 1.39 7.42
C LYS A 375 10.79 1.35 6.47
N PRO A 376 10.63 1.63 5.16
CA PRO A 376 11.65 1.32 4.17
C PRO A 376 12.79 2.34 4.14
N TRP A 377 13.89 1.96 3.50
CA TRP A 377 14.86 2.89 2.93
C TRP A 377 14.40 3.35 1.56
N ILE A 378 14.17 4.66 1.40
CA ILE A 378 13.63 5.26 0.18
C ILE A 378 14.79 5.74 -0.69
N LEU A 379 14.97 5.12 -1.85
CA LEU A 379 15.83 5.61 -2.92
C LEU A 379 15.21 6.88 -3.49
N TYR A 380 15.90 8.02 -3.34
CA TYR A 380 15.42 9.29 -3.90
C TYR A 380 15.24 9.22 -5.40
N LYS A 381 14.31 10.01 -5.92
CA LYS A 381 14.18 10.19 -7.36
C LYS A 381 15.46 10.85 -7.88
N SER A 382 16.07 10.25 -8.88
CA SER A 382 17.26 10.82 -9.54
C SER A 382 16.84 11.96 -10.47
N ASP A 383 17.51 13.11 -10.33
CA ASP A 383 17.41 14.20 -11.29
C ASP A 383 18.64 14.20 -12.21
N ASN A 384 18.44 14.56 -13.48
CA ASN A 384 19.51 14.66 -14.49
C ASN A 384 20.38 13.40 -14.65
N GLN A 385 19.84 12.21 -14.37
CA GLN A 385 20.55 10.93 -14.51
C GLN A 385 21.81 10.83 -13.63
N THR A 386 21.79 11.48 -12.47
CA THR A 386 22.86 11.44 -11.49
C THR A 386 22.41 10.74 -10.21
N THR A 387 23.32 10.00 -9.58
CA THR A 387 23.06 9.32 -8.31
C THR A 387 22.85 10.37 -7.21
N PRO A 388 21.69 10.40 -6.54
CA PRO A 388 21.44 11.33 -5.45
C PRO A 388 22.45 11.18 -4.30
N ASN A 389 22.77 12.28 -3.63
CA ASN A 389 23.57 12.29 -2.42
C ASN A 389 22.85 13.11 -1.32
N PRO A 390 22.34 12.49 -0.25
CA PRO A 390 22.44 11.05 0.06
C PRO A 390 21.65 10.16 -0.93
N PRO A 391 22.05 8.88 -1.12
CA PRO A 391 21.41 7.99 -2.10
C PRO A 391 20.01 7.52 -1.67
N CYS A 392 19.77 7.45 -0.36
CA CYS A 392 18.48 7.15 0.23
C CYS A 392 18.41 7.67 1.66
N ARG A 393 17.20 7.64 2.22
CA ARG A 393 16.94 7.86 3.64
C ARG A 393 15.92 6.87 4.15
N GLN A 394 15.90 6.63 5.45
CA GLN A 394 14.80 5.87 6.05
C GLN A 394 13.52 6.73 6.00
N ALA A 395 12.40 6.08 5.68
CA ALA A 395 11.08 6.69 5.79
C ALA A 395 10.82 7.13 7.24
N MET A 396 9.91 8.06 7.47
CA MET A 396 9.40 8.51 8.76
C MET A 396 8.42 7.47 9.32
N SER A 397 7.59 6.90 8.46
CA SER A 397 6.61 5.86 8.78
C SER A 397 6.37 4.92 7.60
N MET A 398 5.63 3.84 7.84
CA MET A 398 5.21 2.87 6.82
C MET A 398 4.05 3.35 5.94
N GLU A 399 3.47 4.52 6.21
CA GLU A 399 2.31 5.03 5.48
C GLU A 399 2.62 5.44 4.03
N PRO A 400 1.67 5.21 3.10
CA PRO A 400 1.75 5.74 1.74
C PRO A 400 1.74 7.27 1.69
N CYS A 401 2.28 7.82 0.60
CA CYS A 401 2.22 9.25 0.32
C CYS A 401 0.96 9.62 -0.49
N PHE A 402 0.23 10.63 -0.04
CA PHE A 402 -0.78 11.34 -0.82
C PHE A 402 -0.09 12.31 -1.79
N HIS A 403 -0.06 11.96 -3.08
CA HIS A 403 0.73 12.69 -4.09
C HIS A 403 0.16 14.04 -4.54
N ALA A 404 -1.14 14.26 -4.41
CA ALA A 404 -1.79 15.49 -4.83
C ALA A 404 -2.74 15.99 -3.75
N PRO A 405 -2.24 16.39 -2.57
CA PRO A 405 -3.06 16.95 -1.50
C PRO A 405 -3.57 18.36 -1.87
N PRO A 406 -4.69 18.82 -1.30
CA PRO A 406 -5.08 20.21 -1.42
C PRO A 406 -4.06 21.10 -0.70
N LEU A 407 -3.84 22.31 -1.22
CA LEU A 407 -3.04 23.36 -0.58
C LEU A 407 -3.96 24.53 -0.17
N TYR A 408 -5.08 24.20 0.49
CA TYR A 408 -6.18 25.12 0.74
C TYR A 408 -6.75 24.92 2.13
N ASP A 409 -6.95 26.02 2.85
CA ASP A 409 -7.69 26.07 4.10
C ASP A 409 -9.15 26.43 3.82
N CYS A 410 -10.04 25.46 4.07
CA CYS A 410 -11.47 25.59 3.87
C CYS A 410 -12.14 26.70 4.71
N LYS A 411 -11.59 27.03 5.89
CA LYS A 411 -12.14 28.05 6.79
C LYS A 411 -11.70 29.44 6.38
N THR A 412 -10.41 29.64 6.13
CA THR A 412 -9.85 30.96 5.80
C THR A 412 -9.91 31.29 4.30
N LYS A 413 -10.23 30.30 3.46
CA LYS A 413 -10.27 30.38 2.00
C LYS A 413 -8.95 30.83 1.38
N LYS A 414 -7.83 30.43 1.99
CA LYS A 414 -6.47 30.82 1.60
C LYS A 414 -5.60 29.59 1.41
N GLY A 415 -4.51 29.76 0.67
CA GLY A 415 -3.49 28.72 0.57
C GLY A 415 -2.81 28.51 1.91
N ILE A 416 -2.63 27.25 2.30
CA ILE A 416 -1.94 26.86 3.55
C ILE A 416 -1.06 25.64 3.31
N ASP A 417 0.02 25.56 4.08
CA ASP A 417 0.85 24.37 4.15
C ASP A 417 0.20 23.32 5.06
N ASN A 418 -0.51 22.39 4.43
CA ASN A 418 -1.19 21.29 5.11
C ASN A 418 -0.21 20.29 5.77
N GLY A 419 1.08 20.28 5.40
CA GLY A 419 2.10 19.42 5.99
C GLY A 419 2.71 19.96 7.29
N ALA A 420 2.27 21.14 7.73
CA ALA A 420 2.73 21.81 8.94
C ALA A 420 1.60 22.11 9.93
N LEU A 421 0.36 21.64 9.67
CA LEU A 421 -0.81 21.95 10.49
C LEU A 421 -0.89 21.15 11.79
N VAL A 422 -0.61 19.85 11.71
CA VAL A 422 -0.70 18.92 12.84
C VAL A 422 0.54 18.02 12.85
N PRO A 423 1.03 17.57 14.01
CA PRO A 423 2.29 16.84 14.10
C PRO A 423 2.29 15.52 13.32
N HIS A 424 1.11 14.90 13.19
CA HIS A 424 0.94 13.58 12.60
C HIS A 424 0.65 13.57 11.09
N VAL A 425 0.60 14.74 10.44
CA VAL A 425 0.51 14.88 8.99
C VAL A 425 1.72 15.68 8.53
N ARG A 426 2.62 15.06 7.75
CA ARG A 426 3.88 15.67 7.31
C ARG A 426 4.08 15.51 5.82
N HIS A 427 4.93 16.36 5.25
CA HIS A 427 5.37 16.17 3.86
C HIS A 427 6.12 14.87 3.66
N CYS A 428 5.90 14.22 2.52
CA CYS A 428 6.57 12.96 2.20
C CYS A 428 8.07 13.16 1.96
N GLU A 429 8.84 12.11 2.24
CA GLU A 429 10.29 12.09 2.10
C GLU A 429 10.74 12.04 0.63
N ASP A 430 9.90 11.48 -0.22
CA ASP A 430 10.13 11.29 -1.65
C ASP A 430 9.40 12.30 -2.53
N MET A 431 8.27 12.85 -2.07
CA MET A 431 7.49 13.85 -2.79
C MET A 431 7.21 15.05 -1.88
N SER A 432 8.00 16.11 -2.05
CA SER A 432 8.03 17.25 -1.11
C SER A 432 6.71 18.00 -0.95
N TRP A 433 5.83 17.95 -1.95
CA TRP A 433 4.48 18.55 -1.88
C TRP A 433 3.40 17.54 -1.43
N GLY A 434 3.72 16.24 -1.39
CA GLY A 434 2.80 15.22 -0.94
C GLY A 434 2.64 15.22 0.58
N LEU A 435 1.63 14.52 1.10
CA LEU A 435 1.39 14.36 2.54
C LEU A 435 1.36 12.88 2.93
N LYS A 436 1.84 12.55 4.13
CA LYS A 436 1.68 11.22 4.73
C LYS A 436 1.47 11.32 6.23
N LEU A 437 0.92 10.26 6.80
CA LEU A 437 0.76 10.13 8.24
C LEU A 437 2.04 9.65 8.89
N VAL A 438 2.35 10.22 10.05
CA VAL A 438 3.47 9.83 10.92
C VAL A 438 2.98 9.75 12.35
N ASP A 439 3.61 8.89 13.16
CA ASP A 439 3.32 8.82 14.58
C ASP A 439 4.45 9.49 15.37
N ASN A 440 4.14 10.59 16.05
CA ASN A 440 5.11 11.35 16.85
C ASN A 440 5.15 10.81 18.28
N HIS A 441 5.65 9.59 18.47
CA HIS A 441 5.96 9.08 19.81
C HIS A 441 7.35 9.49 20.33
N ASP A 442 8.20 10.08 19.48
CA ASP A 442 9.56 10.50 19.86
C ASP A 442 9.64 11.96 20.41
N GLU A 443 8.51 12.66 20.59
CA GLU A 443 8.46 14.06 21.08
C GLU A 443 7.70 14.25 22.42
N LEU A 444 7.43 13.17 23.19
CA LEU A 444 6.80 13.26 24.52
C LEU A 444 7.77 12.93 25.66
#